data_AF-A0A6J6GD66-F1
#
_entry.id   AF-A0A6J6GD66-F1
#
_cell.length_a   1.000
_cell.length_b   1.000
_cell.length_c   1.000
_cell.angle_alpha   90.00
_cell.angle_beta   90.00
_cell.angle_gamma   90.00
#
_symmetry.space_group_name_H-M   'P 1'
#
loop_
_entity.id
_entity.type
_entity.pdbx_description
1 polymer ?
#
loop_
_entity_poly.entity_id
_entity_poly.type
_entity_poly.pdbx_seq_one_letter_code
_entity_poly.pdbx_strand_id
1 'polypeptide(L)'
;MTAVETVAAPRAELGRLAIPGLIWGTSFYFIAEGLKAFPAAVITPMRLGFGFATLALVPAARVRLPREAWPRLILLAAIWMAVPLTMFPFAEERVASSVAGMLNGAIPLFVASVATFVYKRRPSRAQLYGLGVGFVGVVAIALPTLGEGSSSAAGIGLIFIALACYGFALDLAAPLQQRYGSLPVLWNAQFVALVLVIPFALPSVNEVEFAWKPFLMIGALGVFGTALAYVVMAANAGRFGSTRASVTTYLIPVVSLILGAVILDESVAVLSIVGSAITLWGAWLAGRQR
;
A
#
# COMPACT_ATOMS: atom_id res chain seq x y z
N MET A 1 -22.94 -4.85 35.97
CA MET A 1 -23.70 -4.60 34.71
C MET A 1 -22.76 -4.92 33.57
N THR A 2 -22.76 -6.18 33.15
CA THR A 2 -21.87 -6.74 32.12
C THR A 2 -22.37 -6.33 30.75
N ALA A 3 -21.55 -5.57 30.01
CA ALA A 3 -21.83 -5.22 28.64
C ALA A 3 -21.85 -6.50 27.80
N VAL A 4 -23.01 -6.79 27.20
CA VAL A 4 -23.17 -7.82 26.17
C VAL A 4 -22.31 -7.38 24.98
N GLU A 5 -21.18 -8.04 24.76
CA GLU A 5 -20.47 -7.99 23.49
C GLU A 5 -21.43 -8.53 22.43
N THR A 6 -22.08 -7.63 21.69
CA THR A 6 -22.83 -7.99 20.49
C THR A 6 -21.84 -8.56 19.47
N VAL A 7 -21.76 -9.89 19.42
CA VAL A 7 -21.07 -10.63 18.36
C VAL A 7 -21.73 -10.22 17.05
N ALA A 8 -21.01 -9.44 16.24
CA ALA A 8 -21.52 -8.98 14.96
C ALA A 8 -21.76 -10.20 14.05
N ALA A 9 -22.83 -10.17 13.26
CA ALA A 9 -23.12 -11.26 12.32
C ALA A 9 -21.90 -11.50 11.38
N PRO A 10 -21.60 -12.75 10.99
CA PRO A 10 -20.41 -13.09 10.18
C PRO A 10 -20.26 -12.26 8.89
N ARG A 11 -21.40 -11.85 8.30
CA ARG A 11 -21.43 -10.99 7.10
C ARG A 11 -20.96 -9.55 7.38
N ALA A 12 -21.28 -9.00 8.56
CA ALA A 12 -20.83 -7.66 8.96
C ALA A 12 -19.34 -7.62 9.27
N GLU A 13 -18.77 -8.73 9.79
CA GLU A 13 -17.33 -8.88 9.97
C GLU A 13 -16.59 -8.94 8.64
N LEU A 14 -17.13 -9.71 7.68
CA LEU A 14 -16.56 -9.83 6.34
C LEU A 14 -16.57 -8.49 5.60
N GLY A 15 -17.67 -7.74 5.69
CA GLY A 15 -17.78 -6.40 5.10
C GLY A 15 -16.70 -5.45 5.64
N ARG A 16 -16.47 -5.43 6.95
CA ARG A 16 -15.42 -4.59 7.57
C ARG A 16 -14.01 -4.99 7.17
N LEU A 17 -13.77 -6.30 7.04
CA LEU A 17 -12.49 -6.81 6.56
C LEU A 17 -12.24 -6.41 5.11
N ALA A 18 -13.26 -6.33 4.25
CA ALA A 18 -13.08 -5.98 2.83
C ALA A 18 -12.74 -4.49 2.59
N ILE A 19 -13.17 -3.58 3.47
CA ILE A 19 -13.08 -2.12 3.25
C ILE A 19 -11.66 -1.63 2.88
N PRO A 20 -10.58 -1.96 3.64
CA PRO A 20 -9.25 -1.45 3.30
C PRO A 20 -8.77 -1.92 1.93
N GLY A 21 -9.01 -3.18 1.58
CA GLY A 21 -8.64 -3.77 0.30
C GLY A 21 -9.37 -3.14 -0.88
N LEU A 22 -10.67 -2.85 -0.71
CA LEU A 22 -11.45 -2.11 -1.71
C LEU A 22 -10.88 -0.71 -1.92
N ILE A 23 -10.62 0.04 -0.84
CA ILE A 23 -10.08 1.40 -0.92
C ILE A 23 -8.65 1.41 -1.48
N TRP A 24 -7.77 0.52 -1.03
CA TRP A 24 -6.40 0.48 -1.53
C TRP A 24 -6.32 -0.01 -2.97
N GLY A 25 -7.22 -0.90 -3.39
CA GLY A 25 -7.36 -1.32 -4.77
C GLY A 25 -7.70 -0.17 -5.72
N THR A 26 -8.47 0.83 -5.28
CA THR A 26 -8.77 2.03 -6.10
C THR A 26 -7.62 3.03 -6.16
N SER A 27 -6.54 2.82 -5.41
CA SER A 27 -5.47 3.82 -5.30
C SER A 27 -4.77 4.07 -6.63
N PHE A 28 -4.55 3.02 -7.41
CA PHE A 28 -3.87 3.07 -8.71
C PHE A 28 -4.71 3.85 -9.73
N TYR A 29 -6.02 3.61 -9.77
CA TYR A 29 -6.94 4.41 -10.56
C TYR A 29 -6.88 5.91 -10.19
N PHE A 30 -6.86 6.24 -8.89
CA PHE A 30 -6.76 7.64 -8.45
C PHE A 30 -5.41 8.28 -8.80
N ILE A 31 -4.31 7.52 -8.76
CA ILE A 31 -2.99 7.99 -9.18
C ILE A 31 -2.99 8.26 -10.68
N ALA A 32 -3.44 7.32 -11.51
CA ALA A 32 -3.56 7.48 -12.96
C ALA A 32 -4.43 8.68 -13.36
N GLU A 33 -5.56 8.92 -12.68
CA GLU A 33 -6.36 10.12 -12.90
C GLU A 33 -5.65 11.40 -12.41
N GLY A 34 -4.90 11.33 -11.31
CA GLY A 34 -4.09 12.44 -10.80
C GLY A 34 -2.99 12.87 -11.77
N LEU A 35 -2.33 11.91 -12.41
CA LEU A 35 -1.25 12.12 -13.40
C LEU A 35 -1.72 12.89 -14.64
N LYS A 36 -3.03 13.03 -14.86
CA LYS A 36 -3.59 13.84 -15.96
C LYS A 36 -3.46 15.36 -15.74
N ALA A 37 -3.14 15.80 -14.53
CA ALA A 37 -3.06 17.22 -14.16
C ALA A 37 -1.86 17.56 -13.26
N PHE A 38 -1.34 16.58 -12.53
CA PHE A 38 -0.26 16.77 -11.56
C PHE A 38 0.95 15.91 -11.95
N PRO A 39 2.16 16.48 -11.94
CA PRO A 39 3.38 15.70 -12.04
C PRO A 39 3.46 14.64 -10.94
N ALA A 40 4.10 13.49 -11.22
CA ALA A 40 4.23 12.40 -10.25
C ALA A 40 4.81 12.85 -8.89
N ALA A 41 5.76 13.79 -8.91
CA ALA A 41 6.39 14.36 -7.72
C ALA A 41 5.39 15.08 -6.79
N VAL A 42 4.31 15.66 -7.34
CA VAL A 42 3.31 16.46 -6.60
C VAL A 42 2.20 15.56 -6.01
N ILE A 43 1.93 14.40 -6.61
CA ILE A 43 0.86 13.49 -6.17
C ILE A 43 1.06 13.00 -4.73
N THR A 44 2.29 12.61 -4.38
CA THR A 44 2.58 12.06 -3.04
C THR A 44 2.43 13.08 -1.90
N PRO A 45 3.00 14.30 -1.96
CA PRO A 45 2.74 15.30 -0.93
C PRO A 45 1.26 15.69 -0.85
N MET A 46 0.53 15.77 -1.96
CA MET A 46 -0.92 16.01 -1.90
C MET A 46 -1.64 14.88 -1.16
N ARG A 47 -1.41 13.62 -1.55
CA ARG A 47 -1.96 12.42 -0.90
C ARG A 47 -1.67 12.41 0.61
N LEU A 48 -0.41 12.63 0.99
CA LEU A 48 0.01 12.66 2.38
C LEU A 48 -0.60 13.84 3.13
N GLY A 49 -0.68 15.02 2.52
CA GLY A 49 -1.31 16.21 3.07
C GLY A 49 -2.78 16.00 3.40
N PHE A 50 -3.57 15.48 2.46
CA PHE A 50 -4.99 15.15 2.70
C PHE A 50 -5.16 14.07 3.78
N GLY A 51 -4.33 13.02 3.77
CA GLY A 51 -4.37 11.99 4.80
C GLY A 51 -4.01 12.52 6.19
N PHE A 52 -2.95 13.33 6.28
CA PHE A 52 -2.51 13.99 7.51
C PHE A 52 -3.59 14.94 8.06
N ALA A 53 -4.17 15.78 7.20
CA ALA A 53 -5.25 16.69 7.56
C ALA A 53 -6.48 15.94 8.07
N THR A 54 -6.84 14.82 7.42
CA THR A 54 -7.95 13.96 7.85
C THR A 54 -7.70 13.38 9.24
N LEU A 55 -6.52 12.82 9.50
CA LEU A 55 -6.20 12.29 10.83
C LEU A 55 -6.05 13.37 11.90
N ALA A 56 -5.68 14.59 11.54
CA ALA A 56 -5.64 15.70 12.48
C ALA A 56 -7.02 15.99 13.11
N LEU A 57 -8.11 15.63 12.43
CA LEU A 57 -9.48 15.73 12.96
C LEU A 57 -9.77 14.70 14.06
N VAL A 58 -8.93 13.67 14.22
CA VAL A 58 -9.08 12.61 15.23
C VAL A 58 -8.18 12.93 16.42
N PRO A 59 -8.71 13.35 17.60
CA PRO A 59 -7.89 13.74 18.74
C PRO A 59 -6.91 12.65 19.20
N ALA A 60 -7.32 11.39 19.16
CA ALA A 60 -6.48 10.25 19.53
C ALA A 60 -5.26 10.05 18.61
N ALA A 61 -5.25 10.63 17.40
CA ALA A 61 -4.11 10.57 16.49
C ALA A 61 -3.05 11.64 16.81
N ARG A 62 -3.43 12.76 17.43
CA ARG A 62 -2.57 13.92 17.67
C ARG A 62 -1.65 13.79 18.89
N VAL A 63 -1.41 12.57 19.37
CA VAL A 63 -0.51 12.30 20.48
C VAL A 63 0.93 12.41 19.98
N ARG A 64 1.74 13.23 20.67
CA ARG A 64 3.16 13.37 20.36
C ARG A 64 3.94 12.15 20.85
N LEU A 65 4.80 11.63 19.99
CA LEU A 65 5.70 10.54 20.35
C LEU A 65 6.90 11.07 21.14
N PRO A 66 7.38 10.32 22.14
CA PRO A 66 8.54 10.73 22.94
C PRO A 66 9.82 10.68 22.08
N ARG A 67 10.85 11.43 22.47
CA ARG A 67 12.05 11.69 21.64
C ARG A 67 12.76 10.41 21.20
N GLU A 68 12.77 9.38 22.03
CA GLU A 68 13.38 8.08 21.74
C GLU A 68 12.69 7.30 20.60
N ALA A 69 11.44 7.62 20.26
CA ALA A 69 10.72 6.98 19.17
C ALA A 69 11.13 7.55 17.79
N TRP A 70 11.63 8.79 17.75
CA TRP A 70 11.82 9.55 16.51
C TRP A 70 12.80 8.92 15.52
N PRO A 71 13.96 8.36 15.90
CA PRO A 71 14.86 7.74 14.93
C PRO A 71 14.20 6.58 14.17
N ARG A 72 13.46 5.71 14.90
CA ARG A 72 12.71 4.60 14.30
C ARG A 72 11.50 5.08 13.51
N LEU A 73 10.83 6.13 13.98
CA LEU A 73 9.71 6.75 13.29
C LEU A 73 10.12 7.39 11.97
N ILE A 74 11.26 8.09 11.91
CA ILE A 74 11.78 8.71 10.69
C ILE A 74 12.10 7.64 9.66
N LEU A 75 12.79 6.56 10.08
CA LEU A 75 13.04 5.42 9.21
C LEU A 75 11.71 4.81 8.73
N LEU A 76 10.76 4.59 9.64
CA LEU A 76 9.43 4.07 9.29
C LEU A 76 8.72 4.98 8.28
N ALA A 77 8.69 6.29 8.51
CA ALA A 77 8.07 7.25 7.60
C ALA A 77 8.69 7.21 6.21
N ALA A 78 10.02 7.08 6.12
CA ALA A 78 10.72 6.97 4.85
C ALA A 78 10.31 5.70 4.07
N ILE A 79 10.36 4.53 4.72
CA ILE A 79 10.15 3.23 4.06
C ILE A 79 8.68 2.79 4.01
N TRP A 80 7.80 3.38 4.79
CA TRP A 80 6.37 3.03 4.80
C TRP A 80 5.54 3.98 3.95
N MET A 81 5.96 5.24 3.85
CA MET A 81 5.16 6.31 3.27
C MET A 81 5.94 7.08 2.20
N ALA A 82 7.03 7.76 2.55
CA ALA A 82 7.69 8.71 1.64
C ALA A 82 8.17 8.03 0.35
N VAL A 83 9.04 7.01 0.45
CA VAL A 83 9.59 6.31 -0.72
C VAL A 83 8.52 5.51 -1.44
N PRO A 84 7.85 4.52 -0.82
CA PRO A 84 6.97 3.63 -1.58
C PRO A 84 5.77 4.36 -2.19
N LEU A 85 5.18 5.36 -1.51
CA LEU A 85 4.07 6.11 -2.09
C LEU A 85 4.51 7.02 -3.24
N THR A 86 5.76 7.48 -3.24
CA THR A 86 6.34 8.26 -4.36
C THR A 86 6.67 7.38 -5.56
N MET A 87 7.13 6.14 -5.33
CA MET A 87 7.46 5.24 -6.43
C MET A 87 6.25 4.91 -7.32
N PHE A 88 5.03 4.84 -6.76
CA PHE A 88 3.84 4.48 -7.55
C PHE A 88 3.44 5.51 -8.62
N PRO A 89 3.30 6.83 -8.32
CA PRO A 89 3.09 7.84 -9.36
C PRO A 89 4.16 7.83 -10.46
N PHE A 90 5.44 7.74 -10.10
CA PHE A 90 6.50 7.64 -11.11
C PHE A 90 6.45 6.32 -11.88
N ALA A 91 6.05 5.22 -11.25
CA ALA A 91 5.85 3.97 -11.96
C ALA A 91 4.71 4.09 -12.97
N GLU A 92 3.57 4.67 -12.57
CA GLU A 92 2.36 4.78 -13.39
C GLU A 92 2.49 5.76 -14.58
N GLU A 93 3.51 6.62 -14.60
CA GLU A 93 3.91 7.33 -15.83
C GLU A 93 4.42 6.38 -16.94
N ARG A 94 4.82 5.15 -16.56
CA ARG A 94 5.56 4.20 -17.39
C ARG A 94 4.89 2.84 -17.50
N VAL A 95 3.99 2.51 -16.58
CA VAL A 95 3.26 1.22 -16.56
C VAL A 95 1.78 1.46 -16.25
N ALA A 96 0.92 0.57 -16.76
CA ALA A 96 -0.51 0.61 -16.50
C ALA A 96 -0.84 0.51 -14.99
N SER A 97 -1.90 1.21 -14.56
CA SER A 97 -2.35 1.23 -13.17
C SER A 97 -2.81 -0.15 -12.68
N SER A 98 -3.41 -0.94 -13.57
CA SER A 98 -3.77 -2.34 -13.33
C SER A 98 -2.55 -3.20 -13.00
N VAL A 99 -1.44 -3.03 -13.73
CA VAL A 99 -0.17 -3.74 -13.48
C VAL A 99 0.43 -3.30 -12.14
N ALA A 100 0.47 -2.00 -11.87
CA ALA A 100 0.96 -1.47 -10.60
C ALA A 100 0.19 -2.05 -9.40
N GLY A 101 -1.14 -2.09 -9.48
CA GLY A 101 -1.97 -2.66 -8.44
C GLY A 101 -1.89 -4.19 -8.32
N MET A 102 -1.76 -4.91 -9.45
CA MET A 102 -1.52 -6.35 -9.44
C MET A 102 -0.21 -6.71 -8.73
N LEU A 103 0.89 -6.00 -9.06
CA LEU A 103 2.17 -6.18 -8.39
C LEU A 103 2.13 -5.77 -6.92
N ASN A 104 1.34 -4.76 -6.56
CA ASN A 104 1.16 -4.38 -5.15
C ASN A 104 0.57 -5.53 -4.31
N GLY A 105 -0.20 -6.44 -4.92
CA GLY A 105 -0.67 -7.67 -4.28
C GLY A 105 0.45 -8.58 -3.74
N ALA A 106 1.69 -8.37 -4.17
CA ALA A 106 2.85 -9.14 -3.74
C ALA A 106 3.47 -8.66 -2.41
N ILE A 107 2.97 -7.59 -1.76
CA ILE A 107 3.47 -7.13 -0.44
C ILE A 107 3.74 -8.29 0.53
N PRO A 108 2.83 -9.26 0.74
CA PRO A 108 3.05 -10.33 1.71
C PRO A 108 4.29 -11.19 1.41
N LEU A 109 4.64 -11.35 0.12
CA LEU A 109 5.84 -12.08 -0.30
C LEU A 109 7.10 -11.31 0.11
N PHE A 110 7.14 -10.00 -0.13
CA PHE A 110 8.27 -9.16 0.27
C PHE A 110 8.43 -9.09 1.79
N VAL A 111 7.33 -8.99 2.54
CA VAL A 111 7.36 -9.07 4.01
C VAL A 111 7.89 -10.42 4.49
N ALA A 112 7.42 -11.53 3.92
CA ALA A 112 7.90 -12.86 4.26
C ALA A 112 9.38 -13.04 3.91
N SER A 113 9.84 -12.51 2.78
CA SER A 113 11.25 -12.53 2.37
C SER A 113 12.13 -11.74 3.33
N VAL A 114 11.76 -10.51 3.70
CA VAL A 114 12.52 -9.71 4.67
C VAL A 114 12.59 -10.42 6.02
N ALA A 115 11.47 -10.94 6.52
CA ALA A 115 11.43 -11.74 7.75
C ALA A 115 12.37 -12.96 7.72
N THR A 116 12.42 -13.65 6.58
CA THR A 116 13.20 -14.87 6.39
C THR A 116 14.69 -14.58 6.24
N PHE A 117 15.06 -13.69 5.31
CA PHE A 117 16.44 -13.51 4.89
C PHE A 117 17.19 -12.43 5.67
N VAL A 118 16.49 -11.38 6.09
CA VAL A 118 17.11 -10.26 6.83
C VAL A 118 17.05 -10.53 8.32
N TYR A 119 15.86 -10.83 8.84
CA TYR A 119 15.67 -11.10 10.27
C TYR A 119 15.96 -12.55 10.67
N LYS A 120 16.42 -13.38 9.72
CA LYS A 120 16.85 -14.77 9.92
C LYS A 120 15.81 -15.63 10.66
N ARG A 121 14.52 -15.31 10.51
CA ARG A 121 13.44 -16.15 11.04
C ARG A 121 13.39 -17.43 10.20
N ARG A 122 13.56 -18.58 10.83
CA ARG A 122 13.63 -19.87 10.12
C ARG A 122 12.30 -20.16 9.41
N PRO A 123 12.25 -20.14 8.07
CA PRO A 123 11.02 -20.37 7.35
C PRO A 123 10.69 -21.86 7.35
N SER A 124 9.41 -22.20 7.35
CA SER A 124 9.00 -23.58 7.08
C SER A 124 9.24 -23.93 5.61
N ARG A 125 9.32 -25.23 5.29
CA ARG A 125 9.41 -25.69 3.89
C ARG A 125 8.23 -25.21 3.04
N ALA A 126 7.02 -25.19 3.61
CA ALA A 126 5.85 -24.71 2.90
C ALA A 126 5.89 -23.19 2.69
N GLN A 127 6.48 -22.43 3.63
CA GLN A 127 6.67 -20.99 3.45
C GLN A 127 7.62 -20.71 2.29
N LEU A 128 8.74 -21.43 2.20
CA LEU A 128 9.67 -21.32 1.07
C LEU A 128 9.00 -21.69 -0.27
N TYR A 129 8.20 -22.77 -0.28
CA TYR A 129 7.44 -23.16 -1.47
C TYR A 129 6.43 -22.08 -1.88
N GLY A 130 5.65 -21.54 -0.94
CA GLY A 130 4.71 -20.45 -1.19
C GLY A 130 5.39 -19.18 -1.72
N LEU A 131 6.57 -18.84 -1.17
CA LEU A 131 7.39 -17.73 -1.68
C LEU A 131 7.81 -17.99 -3.13
N GLY A 132 8.33 -19.18 -3.44
CA GLY A 132 8.72 -19.55 -4.81
C GLY A 132 7.56 -19.44 -5.80
N VAL A 133 6.41 -20.05 -5.49
CA VAL A 133 5.20 -19.95 -6.31
C VAL A 133 4.75 -18.49 -6.48
N GLY A 134 4.75 -17.73 -5.39
CA GLY A 134 4.35 -16.33 -5.40
C GLY A 134 5.22 -15.48 -6.30
N PHE A 135 6.56 -15.62 -6.22
CA PHE A 135 7.47 -14.87 -7.08
C PHE A 135 7.42 -15.28 -8.55
N VAL A 136 7.11 -16.55 -8.87
CA VAL A 136 6.78 -16.94 -10.25
C VAL A 136 5.59 -16.15 -10.77
N GLY A 137 4.55 -15.99 -9.94
CA GLY A 137 3.40 -15.13 -10.26
C GLY A 137 3.81 -13.68 -10.48
N VAL A 138 4.65 -13.11 -9.62
CA VAL A 138 5.15 -11.72 -9.74
C VAL A 138 5.89 -11.51 -11.06
N VAL A 139 6.75 -12.47 -11.44
CA VAL A 139 7.45 -12.43 -12.73
C VAL A 139 6.45 -12.50 -13.88
N ALA A 140 5.44 -13.37 -13.81
CA ALA A 140 4.40 -13.45 -14.84
C ALA A 140 3.59 -12.15 -14.98
N ILE A 141 3.34 -11.43 -13.87
CA ILE A 141 2.72 -10.09 -13.93
C ILE A 141 3.59 -9.09 -14.68
N ALA A 142 4.88 -9.05 -14.35
CA ALA A 142 5.81 -8.05 -14.88
C ALA A 142 6.22 -8.32 -16.34
N LEU A 143 6.33 -9.59 -16.75
CA LEU A 143 6.96 -10.00 -17.99
C LEU A 143 6.39 -9.34 -19.26
N PRO A 144 5.06 -9.21 -19.46
CA PRO A 144 4.51 -8.52 -20.63
C PRO A 144 4.97 -7.06 -20.72
N THR A 145 4.86 -6.34 -19.61
CA THR A 145 5.26 -4.92 -19.49
C THR A 145 6.76 -4.72 -19.69
N LEU A 146 7.60 -5.68 -19.26
CA LEU A 146 9.06 -5.64 -19.51
C LEU A 146 9.40 -5.74 -21.01
N GLY A 147 8.53 -6.36 -21.81
CA GLY A 147 8.69 -6.47 -23.27
C GLY A 147 8.41 -5.18 -24.04
N GLU A 148 7.82 -4.17 -23.40
CA GLU A 148 7.42 -2.90 -24.04
C GLU A 148 8.59 -1.90 -24.18
N GLY A 149 9.66 -2.08 -23.40
CA GLY A 149 10.88 -1.27 -23.50
C GLY A 149 11.50 -0.87 -22.15
N SER A 150 12.58 -0.09 -22.22
CA SER A 150 13.37 0.31 -21.05
C SER A 150 12.61 1.23 -20.08
N SER A 151 11.70 2.07 -20.59
CA SER A 151 10.85 2.93 -19.77
C SER A 151 9.93 2.11 -18.87
N SER A 152 9.23 1.13 -19.44
CA SER A 152 8.36 0.20 -18.72
C SER A 152 9.15 -0.61 -17.69
N ALA A 153 10.36 -1.07 -18.02
CA ALA A 153 11.23 -1.76 -17.08
C ALA A 153 11.65 -0.89 -15.88
N ALA A 154 11.90 0.40 -16.09
CA ALA A 154 12.15 1.34 -15.00
C ALA A 154 10.92 1.47 -14.08
N GLY A 155 9.71 1.54 -14.65
CA GLY A 155 8.46 1.58 -13.88
C GLY A 155 8.25 0.33 -13.00
N ILE A 156 8.50 -0.86 -13.54
CA ILE A 156 8.48 -2.12 -12.77
C ILE A 156 9.53 -2.09 -11.63
N GLY A 157 10.73 -1.57 -11.91
CA GLY A 157 11.78 -1.41 -10.91
C GLY A 157 11.36 -0.51 -9.74
N LEU A 158 10.68 0.60 -10.02
CA LEU A 158 10.13 1.50 -8.99
C LEU A 158 9.10 0.78 -8.11
N ILE A 159 8.23 -0.04 -8.70
CA ILE A 159 7.25 -0.85 -7.94
C ILE A 159 7.98 -1.85 -7.02
N PHE A 160 9.02 -2.53 -7.50
CA PHE A 160 9.80 -3.45 -6.67
C PHE A 160 10.55 -2.74 -5.54
N ILE A 161 11.04 -1.52 -5.75
CA ILE A 161 11.58 -0.68 -4.66
C ILE A 161 10.50 -0.42 -3.62
N ALA A 162 9.29 -0.03 -4.03
CA ALA A 162 8.17 0.21 -3.12
C ALA A 162 7.81 -1.03 -2.29
N LEU A 163 7.73 -2.20 -2.95
CA LEU A 163 7.42 -3.46 -2.31
C LEU A 163 8.50 -3.91 -1.30
N ALA A 164 9.77 -3.72 -1.64
CA ALA A 164 10.88 -3.96 -0.73
C ALA A 164 10.79 -3.05 0.50
N CYS A 165 10.54 -1.75 0.30
CA CYS A 165 10.31 -0.79 1.38
C CYS A 165 9.19 -1.24 2.31
N TYR A 166 8.04 -1.67 1.78
CA TYR A 166 6.94 -2.21 2.59
C TYR A 166 7.33 -3.47 3.37
N GLY A 167 8.17 -4.33 2.80
CA GLY A 167 8.70 -5.51 3.47
C GLY A 167 9.41 -5.17 4.78
N PHE A 168 10.26 -4.14 4.78
CA PHE A 168 10.93 -3.63 5.98
C PHE A 168 9.98 -2.82 6.88
N ALA A 169 9.12 -2.00 6.29
CA ALA A 169 8.23 -1.09 6.99
C ALA A 169 7.32 -1.83 7.99
N LEU A 170 6.74 -2.95 7.57
CA LEU A 170 5.72 -3.63 8.36
C LEU A 170 6.28 -4.33 9.61
N ASP A 171 7.51 -4.85 9.54
CA ASP A 171 8.21 -5.37 10.73
C ASP A 171 8.60 -4.23 11.71
N LEU A 172 8.93 -3.03 11.20
CA LEU A 172 9.25 -1.87 12.03
C LEU A 172 7.99 -1.18 12.62
N ALA A 173 6.89 -1.18 11.87
CA ALA A 173 5.64 -0.55 12.25
C ALA A 173 5.01 -1.23 13.47
N ALA A 174 4.97 -2.57 13.50
CA ALA A 174 4.23 -3.30 14.52
C ALA A 174 4.70 -2.99 15.97
N PRO A 175 6.00 -3.04 16.31
CA PRO A 175 6.46 -2.68 17.66
C PRO A 175 6.19 -1.22 18.05
N LEU A 176 6.31 -0.29 17.10
CA LEU A 176 6.02 1.12 17.35
C LEU A 176 4.52 1.34 17.62
N GLN A 177 3.66 0.74 16.81
CA GLN A 177 2.21 0.83 16.96
C GLN A 177 1.71 0.15 18.24
N GLN A 178 2.31 -0.98 18.64
CA GLN A 178 2.00 -1.64 19.91
C GLN A 178 2.38 -0.78 21.12
N ARG A 179 3.54 -0.10 21.06
CA ARG A 179 4.04 0.70 22.18
C ARG A 179 3.36 2.07 22.31
N TYR A 180 3.04 2.71 21.19
CA TYR A 180 2.58 4.11 21.18
C TYR A 180 1.17 4.30 20.59
N GLY A 181 0.52 3.22 20.17
CA GLY A 181 -0.78 3.24 19.48
C GLY A 181 -0.65 3.44 17.96
N SER A 182 -1.53 2.80 17.19
CA SER A 182 -1.49 2.88 15.72
C SER A 182 -1.78 4.28 15.19
N LEU A 183 -2.75 5.01 15.76
CA LEU A 183 -3.12 6.35 15.27
C LEU A 183 -2.02 7.39 15.47
N PRO A 184 -1.38 7.51 16.67
CA PRO A 184 -0.25 8.41 16.86
C PRO A 184 0.92 8.10 15.93
N VAL A 185 1.28 6.83 15.78
CA VAL A 185 2.38 6.41 14.89
C VAL A 185 2.07 6.76 13.43
N LEU A 186 0.86 6.46 12.96
CA LEU A 186 0.43 6.77 11.60
C LEU A 186 0.46 8.27 11.33
N TRP A 187 -0.12 9.08 12.21
CA TRP A 187 -0.19 10.54 12.03
C TRP A 187 1.20 11.19 12.01
N ASN A 188 2.08 10.83 12.96
CA ASN A 188 3.43 11.37 12.98
C ASN A 188 4.28 10.82 11.81
N ALA A 189 4.07 9.57 11.36
CA ALA A 189 4.76 9.03 10.18
C ALA A 189 4.33 9.73 8.89
N GLN A 190 3.05 10.06 8.72
CA GLN A 190 2.57 10.86 7.60
C GLN A 190 3.14 12.27 7.62
N PHE A 191 3.21 12.91 8.80
CA PHE A 191 3.84 14.22 8.94
C PHE A 191 5.31 14.20 8.51
N VAL A 192 6.09 13.27 9.04
CA VAL A 192 7.52 13.13 8.69
C VAL A 192 7.67 12.82 7.20
N ALA A 193 6.88 11.89 6.66
CA ALA A 193 6.92 11.55 5.25
C ALA A 193 6.58 12.75 4.37
N LEU A 194 5.56 13.55 4.74
CA LEU A 194 5.18 14.78 4.04
C LEU A 194 6.35 15.77 4.00
N VAL A 195 7.01 16.00 5.14
CA VAL A 195 8.20 16.87 5.23
C VAL A 195 9.34 16.34 4.37
N LEU A 196 9.55 15.02 4.31
CA LEU A 196 10.58 14.41 3.48
C LEU A 196 10.31 14.56 1.98
N VAL A 197 9.05 14.47 1.53
CA VAL A 197 8.73 14.49 0.09
C VAL A 197 8.51 15.90 -0.49
N ILE A 198 8.10 16.88 0.31
CA ILE A 198 7.82 18.26 -0.16
C ILE A 198 8.98 18.84 -0.98
N PRO A 199 10.27 18.79 -0.53
CA PRO A 199 11.37 19.38 -1.28
C PRO A 199 11.54 18.82 -2.70
N PHE A 200 11.20 17.55 -2.91
CA PHE A 200 11.27 16.90 -4.22
C PHE A 200 10.14 17.31 -5.17
N ALA A 201 9.03 17.80 -4.63
CA ALA A 201 7.89 18.27 -5.42
C ALA A 201 8.03 19.72 -5.87
N LEU A 202 8.78 20.55 -5.12
CA LEU A 202 8.94 21.99 -5.39
C LEU A 202 9.34 22.32 -6.83
N PRO A 203 10.29 21.61 -7.47
CA PRO A 203 10.68 21.91 -8.85
C PRO A 203 9.54 21.74 -9.86
N SER A 204 8.63 20.81 -9.62
CA SER A 204 7.53 20.45 -10.53
C SER A 204 6.23 21.19 -10.23
N VAL A 205 6.17 22.09 -9.23
CA VAL A 205 4.93 22.83 -8.90
C VAL A 205 4.46 23.71 -10.05
N ASN A 206 5.38 24.26 -10.84
CA ASN A 206 5.06 25.11 -11.99
C ASN A 206 4.53 24.32 -13.21
N GLU A 207 4.66 23.00 -13.20
CA GLU A 207 4.17 22.10 -14.25
C GLU A 207 2.73 21.63 -13.99
N VAL A 208 2.09 22.12 -12.91
CA VAL A 208 0.73 21.73 -12.54
C VAL A 208 -0.30 22.38 -13.46
N GLU A 209 -1.07 21.55 -14.14
CA GLU A 209 -2.22 21.96 -14.94
C GLU A 209 -3.51 21.62 -14.19
N PHE A 210 -3.89 22.49 -13.24
CA PHE A 210 -4.97 22.19 -12.31
C PHE A 210 -6.29 21.82 -13.00
N ALA A 211 -6.84 20.68 -12.58
CA ALA A 211 -8.19 20.26 -12.94
C ALA A 211 -8.91 19.66 -11.72
N TRP A 212 -10.21 19.96 -11.60
CA TRP A 212 -11.02 19.55 -10.44
C TRP A 212 -11.10 18.03 -10.27
N LYS A 213 -11.31 17.28 -11.35
CA LYS A 213 -11.44 15.82 -11.27
C LYS A 213 -10.15 15.17 -10.73
N PRO A 214 -8.96 15.37 -11.34
CA PRO A 214 -7.69 14.88 -10.77
C PRO A 214 -7.47 15.31 -9.31
N PHE A 215 -7.78 16.57 -8.98
CA PHE A 215 -7.60 17.08 -7.62
C PHE A 215 -8.47 16.32 -6.61
N LEU A 216 -9.73 16.09 -6.94
CA LEU A 216 -10.66 15.33 -6.10
C LEU A 216 -10.26 13.85 -6.00
N MET A 217 -9.69 13.25 -7.05
CA MET A 217 -9.18 11.87 -7.00
C MET A 217 -7.99 11.74 -6.05
N ILE A 218 -7.03 12.68 -6.08
CA ILE A 218 -5.90 12.69 -5.13
C ILE A 218 -6.36 13.05 -3.71
N GLY A 219 -7.36 13.93 -3.58
CA GLY A 219 -8.06 14.18 -2.33
C GLY A 219 -8.65 12.89 -1.74
N ALA A 220 -9.44 12.17 -2.53
CA ALA A 220 -10.02 10.89 -2.14
C ALA A 220 -8.94 9.84 -1.79
N LEU A 221 -7.85 9.78 -2.55
CA LEU A 221 -6.71 8.90 -2.26
C LEU A 221 -6.05 9.20 -0.90
N GLY A 222 -5.90 10.48 -0.55
CA GLY A 222 -5.38 10.89 0.74
C GLY A 222 -6.35 10.58 1.89
N VAL A 223 -7.60 11.04 1.78
CA VAL A 223 -8.63 10.87 2.81
C VAL A 223 -8.97 9.39 3.03
N PHE A 224 -9.34 8.68 1.98
CA PHE A 224 -9.78 7.29 2.10
C PHE A 224 -8.59 6.34 2.16
N GLY A 225 -7.65 6.45 1.23
CA GLY A 225 -6.54 5.50 1.12
C GLY A 225 -5.45 5.67 2.17
N THR A 226 -5.18 6.90 2.60
CA THR A 226 -4.02 7.22 3.46
C THR A 226 -4.39 7.60 4.88
N ALA A 227 -5.67 7.86 5.17
CA ALA A 227 -6.18 7.95 6.54
C ALA A 227 -7.15 6.81 6.85
N LEU A 228 -8.36 6.81 6.27
CA LEU A 228 -9.44 5.91 6.69
C LEU A 228 -9.08 4.42 6.57
N ALA A 229 -8.51 3.99 5.45
CA ALA A 229 -8.14 2.60 5.22
C ALA A 229 -7.12 2.10 6.25
N TYR A 230 -6.14 2.92 6.62
CA TYR A 230 -5.18 2.57 7.68
C TYR A 230 -5.83 2.53 9.06
N VAL A 231 -6.77 3.43 9.38
CA VAL A 231 -7.52 3.39 10.65
C VAL A 231 -8.35 2.11 10.73
N VAL A 232 -9.11 1.79 9.68
CA VAL A 232 -9.93 0.58 9.61
C VAL A 232 -9.06 -0.67 9.67
N MET A 233 -7.91 -0.67 8.98
CA MET A 233 -6.95 -1.78 9.06
C MET A 233 -6.40 -1.96 10.48
N ALA A 234 -5.99 -0.88 11.16
CA ALA A 234 -5.49 -0.95 12.53
C ALA A 234 -6.57 -1.48 13.49
N ALA A 235 -7.82 -1.02 13.34
CA ALA A 235 -8.95 -1.52 14.12
C ALA A 235 -9.23 -3.01 13.83
N ASN A 236 -9.20 -3.41 12.55
CA ASN A 236 -9.37 -4.81 12.14
C ASN A 236 -8.25 -5.70 12.70
N ALA A 237 -6.99 -5.25 12.67
CA ALA A 237 -5.86 -5.99 13.22
C ALA A 237 -5.97 -6.16 14.74
N GLY A 238 -6.39 -5.12 15.46
CA GLY A 238 -6.62 -5.21 16.91
C GLY A 238 -7.79 -6.13 17.29
N ARG A 239 -8.85 -6.17 16.46
CA ARG A 239 -10.07 -6.96 16.75
C ARG A 239 -9.97 -8.41 16.29
N PHE A 240 -9.44 -8.66 15.09
CA PHE A 240 -9.45 -9.97 14.44
C PHE A 240 -8.07 -10.63 14.38
N GLY A 241 -7.03 -9.93 14.82
CA GLY A 241 -5.63 -10.32 14.65
C GLY A 241 -5.09 -9.95 13.27
N SER A 242 -3.78 -9.67 13.21
CA SER A 242 -3.11 -9.20 11.99
C SER A 242 -3.24 -10.14 10.81
N THR A 243 -3.24 -11.47 11.04
CA THR A 243 -3.37 -12.48 9.97
C THR A 243 -4.74 -12.46 9.31
N ARG A 244 -5.84 -12.31 10.09
CA ARG A 244 -7.19 -12.25 9.52
C ARG A 244 -7.45 -10.89 8.87
N ALA A 245 -6.92 -9.82 9.44
CA ALA A 245 -7.01 -8.48 8.88
C ALA A 245 -6.28 -8.35 7.53
N SER A 246 -5.12 -9.00 7.37
CA SER A 246 -4.32 -8.92 6.14
C SER A 246 -4.98 -9.56 4.93
N VAL A 247 -5.98 -10.43 5.10
CA VAL A 247 -6.73 -11.04 3.97
C VAL A 247 -7.33 -9.97 3.04
N THR A 248 -7.64 -8.79 3.57
CA THR A 248 -8.16 -7.67 2.75
C THR A 248 -7.22 -7.26 1.62
N THR A 249 -5.91 -7.42 1.78
CA THR A 249 -4.95 -7.00 0.76
C THR A 249 -5.03 -7.84 -0.51
N TYR A 250 -5.63 -9.04 -0.44
CA TYR A 250 -5.91 -9.86 -1.61
C TYR A 250 -6.99 -9.27 -2.54
N LEU A 251 -7.77 -8.29 -2.07
CA LEU A 251 -8.74 -7.57 -2.91
C LEU A 251 -8.07 -6.48 -3.76
N ILE A 252 -6.92 -5.96 -3.34
CA ILE A 252 -6.21 -4.88 -4.03
C ILE A 252 -5.99 -5.18 -5.52
N PRO A 253 -5.34 -6.31 -5.90
CA PRO A 253 -5.05 -6.60 -7.30
C PRO A 253 -6.30 -6.83 -8.14
N VAL A 254 -7.39 -7.36 -7.54
CA VAL A 254 -8.66 -7.60 -8.23
C VAL A 254 -9.33 -6.26 -8.56
N VAL A 255 -9.38 -5.35 -7.59
CA VAL A 255 -10.01 -4.04 -7.75
C VAL A 255 -9.20 -3.17 -8.71
N SER A 256 -7.87 -3.17 -8.60
CA SER A 256 -7.02 -2.41 -9.54
C SER A 256 -7.13 -2.93 -10.96
N LEU A 257 -7.20 -4.25 -11.15
CA LEU A 257 -7.44 -4.87 -12.45
C LEU A 257 -8.77 -4.42 -13.06
N ILE A 258 -9.86 -4.50 -12.29
CA ILE A 258 -11.19 -4.10 -12.77
C ILE A 258 -11.23 -2.62 -13.13
N LEU A 259 -10.70 -1.75 -12.27
CA LEU A 259 -10.72 -0.31 -12.53
C LEU A 259 -9.82 0.08 -13.71
N GLY A 260 -8.62 -0.50 -13.81
CA GLY A 260 -7.74 -0.26 -14.94
C GLY A 260 -8.35 -0.73 -16.26
N ALA A 261 -8.85 -1.97 -16.31
CA ALA A 261 -9.40 -2.54 -17.54
C ALA A 261 -10.74 -1.90 -17.96
N VAL A 262 -11.64 -1.61 -17.01
CA VAL A 262 -13.02 -1.17 -17.32
C VAL A 262 -13.16 0.36 -17.34
N ILE A 263 -12.47 1.08 -16.45
CA ILE A 263 -12.64 2.53 -16.31
C ILE A 263 -11.58 3.31 -17.09
N LEU A 264 -10.34 2.81 -17.11
CA LEU A 264 -9.23 3.43 -17.83
C LEU A 264 -8.98 2.82 -19.22
N ASP A 265 -9.77 1.80 -19.60
CA ASP A 265 -9.65 1.08 -20.88
C ASP A 265 -8.23 0.51 -21.12
N GLU A 266 -7.55 0.11 -20.05
CA GLU A 266 -6.21 -0.46 -20.12
C GLU A 266 -6.24 -1.86 -20.74
N SER A 267 -5.37 -2.10 -21.72
CA SER A 267 -5.14 -3.44 -22.27
C SER A 267 -4.32 -4.27 -21.29
N VAL A 268 -4.94 -5.27 -20.66
CA VAL A 268 -4.26 -6.13 -19.69
C VAL A 268 -3.91 -7.49 -20.29
N ALA A 269 -2.62 -7.83 -20.26
CA ALA A 269 -2.16 -9.13 -20.72
C ALA A 269 -2.74 -10.27 -19.86
N VAL A 270 -3.23 -11.33 -20.54
CA VAL A 270 -3.75 -12.54 -19.87
C VAL A 270 -2.70 -13.15 -18.93
N LEU A 271 -1.43 -13.12 -19.32
CA LEU A 271 -0.33 -13.59 -18.48
C LEU A 271 -0.25 -12.83 -17.15
N SER A 272 -0.53 -11.53 -17.14
CA SER A 272 -0.52 -10.74 -15.91
C SER A 272 -1.69 -11.08 -14.99
N ILE A 273 -2.87 -11.36 -15.56
CA ILE A 273 -4.04 -11.81 -14.78
C ILE A 273 -3.76 -13.17 -14.12
N VAL A 274 -3.23 -14.13 -14.90
CA VAL A 274 -2.83 -15.45 -14.39
C VAL A 274 -1.72 -15.32 -13.34
N GLY A 275 -0.73 -14.47 -13.60
CA GLY A 275 0.35 -14.16 -12.67
C GLY A 275 -0.16 -13.57 -11.35
N SER A 276 -1.20 -12.73 -11.39
CA SER A 276 -1.86 -12.19 -10.20
C SER A 276 -2.49 -13.30 -9.36
N ALA A 277 -3.23 -14.21 -9.98
CA ALA A 277 -3.81 -15.37 -9.29
C ALA A 277 -2.73 -16.26 -8.66
N ILE A 278 -1.63 -16.54 -9.38
CA ILE A 278 -0.49 -17.32 -8.87
C ILE A 278 0.19 -16.60 -7.70
N THR A 279 0.38 -15.28 -7.80
CA THR A 279 0.99 -14.45 -6.75
C THR A 279 0.19 -14.52 -5.46
N LEU A 280 -1.14 -14.34 -5.56
CA LEU A 280 -2.06 -14.41 -4.44
C LEU A 280 -2.08 -15.80 -3.79
N TRP A 281 -2.11 -16.86 -4.61
CA TRP A 281 -2.02 -18.22 -4.13
C TRP A 281 -0.70 -18.46 -3.36
N GLY A 282 0.44 -18.09 -3.95
CA GLY A 282 1.75 -18.25 -3.33
C GLY A 282 1.86 -17.47 -2.01
N ALA A 283 1.36 -16.24 -1.98
CA ALA A 283 1.31 -15.41 -0.77
C ALA A 283 0.45 -16.06 0.34
N TRP A 284 -0.68 -16.64 -0.03
CA TRP A 284 -1.53 -17.38 0.92
C TRP A 284 -0.85 -18.64 1.46
N LEU A 285 -0.19 -19.44 0.59
CA LEU A 285 0.60 -20.59 1.02
C LEU A 285 1.71 -20.20 1.99
N ALA A 286 2.41 -19.10 1.69
CA ALA A 286 3.48 -18.58 2.54
C ALA A 286 2.99 -18.08 3.90
N GLY A 287 1.74 -17.60 3.97
CA GLY A 287 1.12 -17.10 5.20
C GLY A 287 0.50 -18.18 6.11
N ARG A 288 0.25 -19.39 5.60
CA ARG A 288 -0.58 -20.41 6.26
C ARG A 288 0.09 -21.14 7.43
N GLN A 289 1.37 -20.91 7.71
CA GLN A 289 2.15 -21.67 8.71
C GLN A 289 2.82 -20.80 9.79
N ARG A 290 2.26 -19.62 10.08
CA ARG A 290 2.60 -18.86 11.29
C ARG A 290 1.77 -19.32 12.47
#